data_AF-A0A0R1X5W9-F1
#
_entry.id   AF-A0A0R1X5W9-F1
#
_cell.length_a   1.000
_cell.length_b   1.000
_cell.length_c   1.000
_cell.angle_alpha   90.00
_cell.angle_beta   90.00
_cell.angle_gamma   90.00
#
_symmetry.space_group_name_H-M   'P 1'
#
loop_
_entity.id
_entity.type
_entity.pdbx_description
1 polymer ?
#
loop_
_entity_poly.entity_id
_entity_poly.type
_entity_poly.pdbx_seq_one_letter_code
_entity_poly.pdbx_strand_id
1 'polypeptide(L)'
;MTITLGALLRDQRKGQGLSIAEISHDITSPSSVSHFERGQTELSATKFMQLMRRAAGRLDWPQFELEYSDPQILRTICIGPMY
;
A
#
# COMPACT_ATOMS: atom_id res chain seq x y z
N MET A 1 -16.91 3.35 7.66
CA MET A 1 -16.04 4.04 6.68
C MET A 1 -15.23 2.97 5.97
N THR A 2 -15.40 2.78 4.67
CA THR A 2 -14.62 1.83 3.87
C THR A 2 -13.24 2.42 3.59
N ILE A 3 -12.19 1.88 4.22
CA ILE A 3 -10.81 2.24 3.93
C ILE A 3 -10.44 1.52 2.63
N THR A 4 -10.07 2.27 1.58
CA THR A 4 -9.57 1.70 0.33
C THR A 4 -8.05 1.49 0.41
N LEU A 5 -7.52 0.54 -0.37
CA LEU A 5 -6.07 0.31 -0.46
C LEU A 5 -5.31 1.57 -0.92
N GLY A 6 -5.93 2.38 -1.79
CA GLY A 6 -5.39 3.69 -2.18
C GLY A 6 -5.32 4.70 -1.03
N ALA A 7 -6.36 4.74 -0.18
CA ALA A 7 -6.34 5.59 1.01
C ALA A 7 -5.29 5.12 2.03
N LEU A 8 -5.13 3.81 2.20
CA LEU A 8 -4.10 3.22 3.07
C LEU A 8 -2.69 3.61 2.61
N LEU A 9 -2.38 3.45 1.31
CA LEU A 9 -1.09 3.84 0.75
C LEU A 9 -0.80 5.33 0.93
N ARG A 10 -1.82 6.18 0.70
CA ARG A 10 -1.71 7.63 0.87
C ARG A 10 -1.38 8.00 2.30
N ASP A 11 -2.04 7.37 3.27
CA ASP A 11 -1.84 7.66 4.69
C ASP A 11 -0.43 7.24 5.14
N GLN A 12 -0.02 6.02 4.76
CA GLN A 12 1.32 5.51 5.04
C GLN A 12 2.41 6.41 4.45
N ARG A 13 2.26 6.80 3.18
CA ARG A 13 3.21 7.68 2.48
C ARG A 13 3.32 9.04 3.18
N LYS A 14 2.18 9.64 3.55
CA LYS A 14 2.15 10.93 4.24
C LYS A 14 2.72 10.84 5.65
N GLY A 15 2.48 9.74 6.36
CA GLY A 15 3.06 9.46 7.68
C GLY A 15 4.59 9.44 7.66
N GLN A 16 5.19 8.99 6.54
CA GLN A 16 6.63 9.03 6.31
C GLN A 16 7.15 10.30 5.62
N GLY A 17 6.29 11.28 5.32
CA GLY A 17 6.68 12.50 4.62
C GLY A 17 7.14 12.31 3.17
N LEU A 18 6.85 11.16 2.55
CA LEU A 18 7.32 10.81 1.20
C LEU A 18 6.44 11.45 0.12
N SER A 19 7.06 11.91 -0.96
CA SER A 19 6.35 12.36 -2.16
C SER A 19 5.90 11.18 -3.04
N ILE A 20 4.91 11.42 -3.90
CA ILE A 20 4.46 10.40 -4.87
C ILE A 20 5.60 10.00 -5.81
N ALA A 21 6.43 10.96 -6.24
CA ALA A 21 7.58 10.71 -7.09
C ALA A 21 8.59 9.77 -6.41
N GLU A 22 8.86 9.98 -5.12
CA GLU A 22 9.80 9.15 -4.36
C GLU A 22 9.32 7.71 -4.18
N ILE A 23 8.01 7.49 -3.93
CA ILE A 23 7.50 6.12 -3.76
C ILE A 23 7.31 5.39 -5.08
N SER A 24 7.05 6.11 -6.18
CA SER A 24 6.74 5.52 -7.48
C SER A 24 7.97 5.20 -8.33
N HIS A 25 9.13 5.80 -8.00
CA HIS A 25 10.39 5.60 -8.70
C HIS A 25 10.71 4.10 -8.95
N ASP A 26 10.98 3.75 -10.20
CA ASP A 26 11.22 2.39 -10.73
C ASP A 26 10.09 1.35 -10.53
N ILE A 27 8.92 1.73 -10.01
CA ILE A 27 7.79 0.82 -9.80
C ILE A 27 6.66 1.10 -10.80
N THR A 28 6.24 2.36 -10.89
CA THR A 28 5.14 2.79 -11.76
C THR A 28 5.17 4.31 -11.97
N SER A 29 4.33 4.86 -12.86
CA SER A 29 4.28 6.31 -13.02
C SER A 29 3.69 7.01 -11.79
N PRO A 30 4.15 8.24 -11.47
CA PRO A 30 3.57 9.05 -10.39
C PRO A 30 2.07 9.29 -10.56
N SER A 31 1.61 9.44 -11.82
CA SER A 31 0.19 9.61 -12.13
C SER A 31 -0.63 8.37 -11.77
N SER A 32 -0.14 7.15 -12.06
CA SER A 32 -0.81 5.91 -11.67
C SER A 32 -0.98 5.79 -10.15
N VAL A 33 0.03 6.18 -9.37
CA VAL A 33 -0.07 6.22 -7.91
C VAL A 33 -1.10 7.27 -7.45
N SER A 34 -1.09 8.46 -8.05
CA SER A 34 -2.08 9.51 -7.73
C SER A 34 -3.52 9.10 -8.07
N HIS A 35 -3.74 8.40 -9.18
CA HIS A 35 -5.04 7.85 -9.53
C HIS A 35 -5.45 6.74 -8.56
N PHE A 36 -4.52 5.87 -8.16
CA PHE A 36 -4.77 4.79 -7.21
C PHE A 36 -5.12 5.32 -5.82
N GLU A 37 -4.37 6.30 -5.29
CA GLU A 37 -4.66 6.98 -4.01
C GLU A 37 -6.06 7.63 -3.98
N ARG A 38 -6.62 7.94 -5.14
CA ARG A 38 -7.96 8.53 -5.32
C ARG A 38 -9.04 7.50 -5.68
N GLY A 39 -8.70 6.22 -5.80
CA GLY A 39 -9.63 5.16 -6.22
C GLY A 39 -10.06 5.24 -7.68
N GLN A 40 -9.29 5.93 -8.54
CA GLN A 40 -9.60 6.12 -9.96
C GLN A 40 -9.00 5.03 -10.86
N THR A 41 -8.03 4.27 -10.34
CA THR A 41 -7.42 3.14 -11.05
C THR A 41 -7.06 2.05 -10.05
N GLU A 42 -6.94 0.83 -10.53
CA GLU A 42 -6.43 -0.30 -9.76
C GLU A 42 -4.94 -0.51 -10.05
N LEU A 43 -4.21 -0.97 -9.05
CA LEU A 43 -2.84 -1.45 -9.22
C LEU A 43 -2.81 -2.95 -9.03
N SER A 44 -1.97 -3.64 -9.80
CA SER A 44 -1.67 -5.05 -9.53
C SER A 44 -1.18 -5.21 -8.08
N ALA A 45 -1.56 -6.30 -7.42
CA ALA A 45 -1.13 -6.61 -6.06
C ALA A 45 0.39 -6.49 -5.86
N THR A 46 1.19 -6.92 -6.85
CA THR A 46 2.66 -6.82 -6.82
C THR A 46 3.14 -5.36 -6.72
N LYS A 47 2.64 -4.48 -7.59
CA LYS A 47 2.98 -3.04 -7.56
C LYS A 47 2.51 -2.39 -6.26
N PHE A 48 1.31 -2.72 -5.78
CA PHE A 48 0.82 -2.22 -4.51
C PHE A 48 1.75 -2.60 -3.35
N MET A 49 2.15 -3.88 -3.26
CA MET A 49 3.08 -4.35 -2.22
C MET A 49 4.45 -3.68 -2.31
N GLN A 50 4.97 -3.43 -3.51
CA GLN A 50 6.22 -2.69 -3.71
C GLN A 50 6.12 -1.24 -3.22
N LEU A 51 5.00 -0.55 -3.53
CA LEU A 51 4.74 0.81 -3.07
C LEU A 51 4.56 0.87 -1.55
N MET A 52 3.81 -0.07 -0.97
CA MET A 52 3.60 -0.18 0.48
C MET A 52 4.91 -0.44 1.21
N ARG A 53 5.75 -1.35 0.72
CA ARG A 53 7.08 -1.62 1.29
C ARG A 53 7.94 -0.37 1.32
N ARG A 54 7.87 0.47 0.27
CA ARG A 54 8.62 1.72 0.19
C ARG A 54 8.03 2.81 1.08
N ALA A 55 6.70 2.88 1.14
CA ALA A 55 5.97 3.81 1.99
C ALA A 55 6.04 3.45 3.49
N ALA A 56 6.28 2.18 3.85
CA ALA A 56 6.54 1.76 5.22
C ALA A 56 7.93 2.22 5.74
N GLY A 57 8.76 2.81 4.87
CA GLY A 57 10.14 3.15 5.16
C GLY A 57 11.09 1.99 4.92
N ARG A 58 12.41 2.24 5.01
CA ARG A 58 13.45 1.20 5.14
C ARG A 58 13.30 0.45 6.48
N LEU A 59 12.13 -0.10 6.75
CA LEU A 59 12.00 -1.13 7.76
C LEU A 59 12.78 -2.33 7.25
N ASP A 60 13.81 -2.69 8.00
CA ASP A 60 14.20 -4.07 8.13
C ASP A 60 12.89 -4.88 8.22
N TRP A 61 12.64 -5.65 7.15
CA TRP A 61 11.49 -6.51 6.97
C TRP A 61 11.10 -7.41 8.17
N PRO A 62 11.96 -7.73 9.17
CA PRO A 62 11.53 -8.45 10.37
C PRO A 62 10.33 -7.88 11.16
N GLN A 63 10.12 -6.56 11.27
CA GLN A 63 8.98 -6.06 12.08
C GLN A 63 7.63 -6.17 11.37
N PHE A 64 7.59 -6.06 10.03
CA PHE A 64 6.33 -6.17 9.28
C PHE A 64 5.82 -7.61 9.25
N GLU A 65 6.73 -8.59 9.16
CA GLU A 65 6.37 -10.00 9.35
C GLU A 65 5.81 -10.25 10.74
N LEU A 66 6.36 -9.65 11.80
CA LEU A 66 5.87 -9.90 13.17
C LEU A 66 4.51 -9.25 13.48
N GLU A 67 4.21 -8.07 12.93
CA GLU A 67 2.96 -7.36 13.21
C GLU A 67 1.79 -7.81 12.32
N TYR A 68 2.08 -8.39 11.14
CA TYR A 68 1.08 -8.91 10.20
C TYR A 68 1.16 -10.44 9.97
N SER A 69 2.00 -11.18 10.73
CA SER A 69 1.99 -12.65 10.76
C SER A 69 0.76 -13.24 11.45
N ASP A 70 -0.13 -12.42 12.02
CA ASP A 70 -1.43 -12.90 12.43
C ASP A 70 -2.27 -13.19 11.16
N PRO A 71 -2.55 -14.48 10.85
CA PRO A 71 -3.34 -14.84 9.67
C PRO A 71 -4.77 -14.27 9.70
N GLN A 72 -5.22 -13.68 10.81
CA GLN A 72 -6.51 -12.99 10.89
C GLN A 72 -6.49 -11.60 10.23
N ILE A 73 -5.38 -10.85 10.28
CA ILE A 73 -5.31 -9.49 9.71
C ILE A 73 -5.26 -9.52 8.17
N LEU A 74 -4.57 -10.51 7.61
CA LEU A 74 -4.52 -10.74 6.16
C LEU A 74 -5.88 -11.12 5.55
N ARG A 75 -6.81 -11.66 6.35
CA ARG A 75 -8.18 -11.95 5.91
C ARG A 75 -9.04 -10.70 5.80
N THR A 76 -8.82 -9.70 6.65
CA THR A 76 -9.60 -8.45 6.66
C THR A 76 -9.21 -7.50 5.53
N ILE A 77 -7.95 -7.51 5.09
CA ILE A 77 -7.47 -6.61 4.02
C ILE A 77 -7.71 -7.19 2.63
N CYS A 78 -7.75 -8.53 2.48
CA CYS A 78 -7.79 -9.20 1.17
C CYS A 78 -9.09 -9.94 0.82
N ILE A 79 -10.13 -9.95 1.68
CA ILE A 79 -11.38 -10.66 1.36
C ILE A 79 -12.60 -9.75 1.55
N GLY A 80 -12.95 -9.03 0.47
CA GLY A 80 -14.37 -8.87 0.10
C GLY A 80 -14.89 -10.21 -0.43
N PRO A 81 -16.20 -10.50 -0.28
CA PRO A 81 -16.71 -11.84 -0.03
C PRO A 81 -16.40 -12.80 -1.18
N MET A 82 -15.92 -13.98 -0.82
CA MET A 82 -16.01 -15.14 -1.70
C MET A 82 -17.29 -15.88 -1.30
N TYR A 83 -18.37 -15.55 -2.03
CA TYR A 83 -19.78 -15.97 -1.92
C TYR A 83 -20.62 -15.28 -0.84
#